data_AF-A0A8T4PS14-F1
#
_entry.id   AF-A0A8T4PS14-F1
#
_cell.length_a   1.000
_cell.length_b   1.000
_cell.length_c   1.000
_cell.angle_alpha   90.00
_cell.angle_beta   90.00
_cell.angle_gamma   90.00
#
_symmetry.space_group_name_H-M   'P 1'
#
loop_
_entity.id
_entity.type
_entity.pdbx_description
1 polymer ?
#
loop_
_entity_poly.entity_id
_entity_poly.type
_entity_poly.pdbx_seq_one_letter_code
_entity_poly.pdbx_strand_id
1 'polypeptide(L)'
;MKTETRKKVKELVKEVILSKIDNYNAETEYKPFFQAIFTKEQILTHTIVHSFYTSFGMSIYEQLVKILAEGAGYEAHTQYDILGEIDEKTEAIISKIDMDLRAGKRNPDMKTEFEEIKKSIQKGKSLEDPDKRVDVFVKKSDGTEVYFDITSPKPNIKEFVALKKKLLRWIGLR
;
A
#
# COMPACT_ATOMS: atom_id res chain seq x y z
N MET A 1 -7.75 -11.58 -19.91
CA MET A 1 -8.57 -11.41 -18.68
C MET A 1 -9.95 -12.02 -18.94
N LYS A 2 -10.47 -12.85 -18.04
CA LYS A 2 -11.81 -13.47 -18.18
C LYS A 2 -12.89 -12.38 -18.27
N THR A 3 -13.95 -12.61 -19.04
CA THR A 3 -15.05 -11.65 -19.24
C THR A 3 -15.67 -11.20 -17.91
N GLU A 4 -15.83 -12.14 -16.97
CA GLU A 4 -16.38 -11.85 -15.65
C GLU A 4 -15.49 -10.91 -14.83
N THR A 5 -14.17 -11.11 -14.86
CA THR A 5 -13.21 -10.21 -14.20
C THR A 5 -13.30 -8.80 -14.77
N ARG A 6 -13.41 -8.66 -16.10
CA ARG A 6 -13.58 -7.35 -16.76
C ARG A 6 -14.86 -6.66 -16.30
N LYS A 7 -15.95 -7.41 -16.13
CA LYS A 7 -17.23 -6.90 -15.66
C LYS A 7 -17.12 -6.40 -14.21
N LYS A 8 -16.52 -7.20 -13.31
CA LYS A 8 -16.28 -6.80 -11.92
C LYS A 8 -15.45 -5.51 -11.80
N VAL A 9 -14.36 -5.40 -12.58
CA VAL A 9 -13.53 -4.18 -12.59
C VAL A 9 -14.34 -2.97 -13.08
N LYS A 10 -15.16 -3.15 -14.13
CA LYS A 10 -16.00 -2.07 -14.65
C LYS A 10 -17.02 -1.61 -13.61
N GLU A 11 -17.71 -2.52 -12.94
CA GLU A 11 -18.69 -2.17 -11.91
C GLU A 11 -18.02 -1.49 -10.72
N LEU A 12 -16.86 -1.98 -10.24
CA LEU A 12 -16.10 -1.32 -9.17
C LEU A 12 -15.81 0.16 -9.49
N VAL A 13 -15.23 0.42 -10.67
CA VAL A 13 -14.88 1.79 -11.07
C VAL A 13 -16.13 2.66 -11.21
N LYS A 14 -17.21 2.11 -11.77
CA LYS A 14 -18.48 2.81 -11.94
C LYS A 14 -19.10 3.16 -10.59
N GLU A 15 -19.15 2.22 -9.65
CA GLU A 15 -19.71 2.43 -8.31
C GLU A 15 -18.94 3.50 -7.53
N VAL A 16 -17.60 3.46 -7.56
CA VAL A 16 -16.78 4.48 -6.89
C VAL A 16 -17.01 5.86 -7.49
N ILE A 17 -17.10 5.98 -8.82
CA ILE A 17 -17.36 7.25 -9.49
C ILE A 17 -18.76 7.77 -9.14
N LEU A 18 -19.81 6.94 -9.24
CA LEU A 18 -21.18 7.34 -8.95
C LEU A 18 -21.32 7.77 -7.48
N SER A 19 -20.83 6.95 -6.55
CA SER A 19 -20.83 7.27 -5.12
C SER A 19 -20.10 8.59 -4.84
N LYS A 20 -19.00 8.88 -5.55
CA LYS A 20 -18.27 10.12 -5.37
C LYS A 20 -19.02 11.35 -5.89
N ILE A 21 -19.75 11.21 -7.00
CA ILE A 21 -20.59 12.26 -7.56
C ILE A 21 -21.78 12.53 -6.63
N ASP A 22 -22.46 11.47 -6.19
CA ASP A 22 -23.68 11.55 -5.37
C ASP A 22 -23.41 12.16 -3.99
N ASN A 23 -22.22 11.89 -3.42
CA ASN A 23 -21.82 12.37 -2.10
C ASN A 23 -20.83 13.54 -2.15
N TYR A 24 -20.66 14.21 -3.29
CA TYR A 24 -19.71 15.31 -3.40
C TYR A 24 -20.16 16.48 -2.51
N ASN A 25 -19.35 16.78 -1.50
CA ASN A 25 -19.45 17.99 -0.71
C ASN A 25 -18.15 18.78 -0.84
N ALA A 26 -18.25 20.09 -1.04
CA ALA A 26 -17.08 20.96 -1.02
C ALA A 26 -16.44 20.90 0.37
N GLU A 27 -15.19 20.42 0.46
CA GLU A 27 -14.52 20.18 1.74
C GLU A 27 -14.34 21.46 2.58
N THR A 28 -14.21 22.63 1.93
CA THR A 28 -14.13 23.96 2.58
C THR A 28 -14.34 25.10 1.57
N GLU A 29 -15.17 26.09 1.90
CA GLU A 29 -15.33 27.31 1.09
C GLU A 29 -14.24 28.37 1.34
N TYR A 30 -13.56 28.32 2.49
CA TYR A 30 -12.63 29.38 2.91
C TYR A 30 -11.17 29.02 2.62
N LYS A 31 -10.70 29.42 1.43
CA LYS A 31 -9.30 29.25 0.98
C LYS A 31 -8.70 30.62 0.59
N PRO A 32 -8.51 31.56 1.54
CA PRO A 32 -8.23 32.97 1.25
C PRO A 32 -6.94 33.18 0.44
N PHE A 33 -5.88 32.43 0.75
CA PHE A 33 -4.62 32.51 -0.01
C PHE A 33 -4.78 32.05 -1.47
N PHE A 34 -5.50 30.95 -1.71
CA PHE A 34 -5.74 30.47 -3.06
C PHE A 34 -6.70 31.38 -3.82
N GLN A 35 -7.70 31.95 -3.15
CA GLN A 35 -8.64 32.91 -3.74
C GLN A 35 -7.98 34.23 -4.15
N ALA A 36 -6.87 34.61 -3.51
CA ALA A 36 -6.09 35.79 -3.89
C ALA A 36 -5.22 35.57 -5.15
N ILE A 37 -4.92 34.31 -5.50
CA ILE A 37 -3.97 33.95 -6.58
C ILE A 37 -4.70 33.35 -7.79
N PHE A 38 -5.77 32.58 -7.56
CA PHE A 38 -6.46 31.78 -8.56
C PHE A 38 -7.93 32.16 -8.70
N THR A 39 -8.51 31.85 -9.86
CA THR A 39 -9.94 32.02 -10.07
C THR A 39 -10.75 31.00 -9.28
N LYS A 40 -12.00 31.33 -8.97
CA LYS A 40 -12.94 30.40 -8.30
C LYS A 40 -13.08 29.08 -9.07
N GLU A 41 -13.10 29.14 -10.40
CA GLU A 41 -13.20 27.97 -11.27
C GLU A 41 -11.98 27.04 -11.15
N GLN A 42 -10.78 27.60 -11.09
CA GLN A 42 -9.54 26.83 -10.90
C GLN A 42 -9.55 26.10 -9.54
N ILE A 43 -9.96 26.80 -8.47
CA ILE A 43 -10.04 26.24 -7.12
C ILE A 43 -11.07 25.10 -7.03
N LEU A 44 -12.25 25.31 -7.65
CA LEU A 44 -13.30 24.30 -7.69
C LEU A 44 -12.84 23.05 -8.45
N THR A 45 -12.29 23.26 -9.65
CA THR A 45 -11.80 22.17 -10.52
C THR A 45 -10.73 21.35 -9.81
N HIS A 46 -9.75 22.01 -9.20
CA HIS A 46 -8.72 21.34 -8.40
C HIS A 46 -9.33 20.51 -7.27
N THR A 47 -10.28 21.07 -6.52
CA THR A 47 -10.90 20.38 -5.38
C THR A 47 -11.67 19.13 -5.84
N ILE A 48 -12.41 19.23 -6.95
CA ILE A 48 -13.12 18.07 -7.54
C ILE A 48 -12.11 16.98 -7.94
N VAL A 49 -11.13 17.32 -8.78
CA VAL A 49 -10.14 16.36 -9.29
C VAL A 49 -9.34 15.72 -8.16
N HIS A 50 -8.90 16.51 -7.18
CA HIS A 50 -8.20 16.00 -6.01
C HIS A 50 -9.05 15.00 -5.22
N SER A 51 -10.33 15.31 -5.03
CA SER A 51 -11.26 14.43 -4.33
C SER A 51 -11.47 13.09 -5.06
N PHE A 52 -11.42 13.08 -6.40
CA PHE A 52 -11.41 11.85 -7.18
C PHE A 52 -10.10 11.06 -6.97
N TYR A 53 -8.95 11.71 -7.03
CA TYR A 53 -7.66 11.02 -6.81
C TYR A 53 -7.57 10.35 -5.44
N THR A 54 -8.02 11.02 -4.38
CA THR A 54 -8.03 10.43 -3.03
C THR A 54 -8.98 9.23 -2.96
N SER A 55 -10.17 9.35 -3.53
CA SER A 55 -11.16 8.27 -3.54
C SER A 55 -10.67 7.06 -4.36
N PHE A 56 -10.00 7.29 -5.48
CA PHE A 56 -9.41 6.21 -6.28
C PHE A 56 -8.28 5.51 -5.52
N GLY A 57 -7.41 6.30 -4.86
CA GLY A 57 -6.36 5.80 -3.98
C GLY A 57 -6.88 4.82 -2.94
N MET A 58 -7.91 5.23 -2.18
CA MET A 58 -8.43 4.47 -1.05
C MET A 58 -9.37 3.32 -1.44
N SER A 59 -10.15 3.48 -2.52
CA SER A 59 -11.30 2.60 -2.76
C SER A 59 -11.18 1.72 -4.01
N ILE A 60 -10.27 2.02 -4.93
CA ILE A 60 -10.15 1.25 -6.19
C ILE A 60 -8.99 0.28 -6.16
N TYR A 61 -7.78 0.72 -5.79
CA TYR A 61 -6.59 -0.09 -6.09
C TYR A 61 -6.52 -1.42 -5.34
N GLU A 62 -6.83 -1.45 -4.04
CA GLU A 62 -6.87 -2.71 -3.28
C GLU A 62 -7.88 -3.71 -3.84
N GLN A 63 -9.10 -3.24 -4.08
CA GLN A 63 -10.18 -4.06 -4.64
C GLN A 63 -9.86 -4.52 -6.06
N LEU A 64 -9.21 -3.67 -6.86
CA LEU A 64 -8.75 -4.01 -8.20
C LEU A 64 -7.76 -5.17 -8.18
N VAL A 65 -6.73 -5.11 -7.32
CA VAL A 65 -5.76 -6.20 -7.18
C VAL A 65 -6.45 -7.50 -6.75
N LYS A 66 -7.37 -7.43 -5.79
CA LYS A 66 -8.17 -8.58 -5.35
C LYS A 66 -8.96 -9.21 -6.50
N ILE A 67 -9.72 -8.42 -7.26
CA ILE A 67 -10.52 -8.89 -8.40
C ILE A 67 -9.62 -9.56 -9.46
N LEU A 68 -8.45 -8.98 -9.73
CA LEU A 68 -7.51 -9.54 -10.71
C LEU A 68 -6.92 -10.88 -10.24
N ALA A 69 -6.53 -10.97 -8.96
CA ALA A 69 -5.99 -12.18 -8.36
C ALA A 69 -7.02 -13.31 -8.33
N GLU A 70 -8.25 -13.05 -7.87
CA GLU A 70 -9.36 -14.02 -7.90
C GLU A 70 -9.69 -14.45 -9.33
N GLY A 71 -9.65 -13.52 -10.29
CA GLY A 71 -9.85 -13.81 -11.71
C GLY A 71 -8.81 -14.79 -12.28
N ALA A 72 -7.58 -14.74 -11.77
CA ALA A 72 -6.50 -15.67 -12.09
C ALA A 72 -6.60 -17.01 -11.34
N GLY A 73 -7.52 -17.16 -10.40
CA GLY A 73 -7.69 -18.37 -9.58
C GLY A 73 -6.80 -18.39 -8.33
N TYR A 74 -6.35 -17.22 -7.87
CA TYR A 74 -5.57 -17.07 -6.64
C TYR A 74 -6.49 -16.65 -5.49
N GLU A 75 -6.07 -16.96 -4.27
CA GLU A 75 -6.68 -16.44 -3.05
C GLU A 75 -6.19 -15.00 -2.84
N ALA A 76 -7.09 -14.08 -2.50
CA ALA A 76 -6.73 -12.69 -2.26
C ALA A 76 -7.56 -12.03 -1.15
N HIS A 77 -6.89 -11.31 -0.27
CA HIS A 77 -7.48 -10.61 0.87
C HIS A 77 -6.97 -9.17 0.92
N THR A 78 -7.86 -8.21 1.14
CA THR A 78 -7.50 -6.81 1.39
C THR A 78 -7.35 -6.56 2.89
N GLN A 79 -6.50 -5.61 3.30
CA GLN A 79 -6.30 -5.25 4.71
C GLN A 79 -5.90 -6.46 5.59
N TYR A 80 -4.98 -7.29 5.07
CA TYR A 80 -4.53 -8.54 5.67
C TYR A 80 -3.48 -8.28 6.77
N ASP A 81 -3.60 -8.96 7.92
CA ASP A 81 -2.61 -8.88 8.99
C ASP A 81 -1.65 -10.07 8.95
N ILE A 82 -0.36 -9.78 8.89
CA ILE A 82 0.70 -10.77 9.12
C ILE A 82 0.95 -10.83 10.63
N LEU A 83 0.63 -11.96 11.25
CA LEU A 83 0.91 -12.20 12.64
C LEU A 83 2.26 -12.90 12.79
N GLY A 84 3.08 -12.43 13.73
CA GLY A 84 4.41 -12.95 13.96
C GLY A 84 5.12 -12.18 15.08
N GLU A 85 6.33 -12.60 15.40
CA GLU A 85 7.16 -11.94 16.41
C GLU A 85 8.54 -11.71 15.81
N ILE A 86 8.98 -10.46 15.83
CA ILE A 86 10.35 -10.08 15.46
C ILE A 86 11.16 -10.03 16.76
N ASP A 87 12.10 -10.96 16.91
CA ASP A 87 13.02 -10.95 18.04
C ASP A 87 14.02 -9.80 17.95
N GLU A 88 14.68 -9.47 19.08
CA GLU A 88 15.64 -8.36 19.15
C GLU A 88 16.78 -8.51 18.12
N LYS A 89 17.18 -9.74 17.83
CA LYS A 89 18.23 -10.04 16.86
C LYS A 89 17.80 -9.69 15.43
N THR A 90 16.59 -10.06 15.04
CA THR A 90 16.04 -9.75 13.72
C THR A 90 15.76 -8.25 13.61
N GLU A 91 15.23 -7.62 14.66
CA GLU A 91 15.02 -6.17 14.71
C GLU A 91 16.34 -5.39 14.52
N ALA A 92 17.43 -5.86 15.12
CA ALA A 92 18.75 -5.26 14.96
C ALA A 92 19.27 -5.37 13.51
N ILE A 93 19.00 -6.48 12.82
CA ILE A 93 19.37 -6.67 11.41
C ILE A 93 18.54 -5.73 10.52
N ILE A 94 17.22 -5.71 10.70
CA ILE A 94 16.31 -4.80 9.96
C ILE A 94 16.76 -3.35 10.14
N SER A 95 17.03 -2.94 11.38
CA SER A 95 17.46 -1.59 11.72
C SER A 95 18.81 -1.25 11.09
N LYS A 96 19.76 -2.19 11.07
CA LYS A 96 21.05 -2.01 10.41
C LYS A 96 20.91 -1.82 8.91
N ILE A 97 20.09 -2.66 8.24
CA ILE A 97 19.81 -2.54 6.80
C ILE A 97 19.23 -1.15 6.49
N ASP A 98 18.21 -0.72 7.22
CA ASP A 98 17.58 0.61 7.06
C ASP A 98 18.59 1.75 7.26
N MET A 99 19.40 1.70 8.32
CA MET A 99 20.44 2.71 8.57
C MET A 99 21.50 2.76 7.48
N ASP A 100 22.01 1.61 7.04
CA ASP A 100 23.04 1.55 6.01
C ASP A 100 22.52 2.05 4.65
N LEU A 101 21.26 1.78 4.31
CA LEU A 101 20.61 2.31 3.11
C LEU A 101 20.49 3.84 3.17
N ARG A 102 20.01 4.38 4.30
CA ARG A 102 19.86 5.83 4.49
C ARG A 102 21.20 6.56 4.48
N ALA A 103 22.24 5.93 5.02
CA ALA A 103 23.59 6.48 5.06
C ALA A 103 24.33 6.34 3.72
N GLY A 104 23.74 5.67 2.71
CA GLY A 104 24.40 5.39 1.44
C GLY A 104 25.58 4.42 1.54
N LYS A 105 25.66 3.64 2.63
CA LYS A 105 26.71 2.65 2.87
C LYS A 105 26.47 1.34 2.12
N ARG A 106 25.22 1.07 1.75
CA ARG A 106 24.82 -0.08 0.93
C ARG A 106 23.85 0.36 -0.16
N ASN A 107 23.86 -0.37 -1.28
CA ASN A 107 22.84 -0.24 -2.31
C ASN A 107 21.61 -1.11 -1.97
N PRO A 108 20.40 -0.72 -2.39
CA PRO A 108 19.21 -1.56 -2.22
C PRO A 108 19.33 -2.87 -3.00
N ASP A 109 19.18 -4.00 -2.29
CA ASP A 109 19.12 -5.33 -2.91
C ASP A 109 18.14 -6.21 -2.12
N MET A 110 16.92 -6.28 -2.64
CA MET A 110 15.83 -7.01 -1.99
C MET A 110 16.14 -8.49 -1.77
N LYS A 111 16.92 -9.14 -2.66
CA LYS A 111 17.24 -10.56 -2.52
C LYS A 111 18.20 -10.77 -1.36
N THR A 112 19.25 -9.96 -1.30
CA THR A 112 20.26 -10.04 -0.25
C THR A 112 19.65 -9.69 1.11
N GLU A 113 18.86 -8.63 1.18
CA GLU A 113 18.15 -8.21 2.40
C GLU A 113 17.17 -9.28 2.89
N PHE A 114 16.43 -9.92 1.97
CA PHE A 114 15.52 -11.01 2.31
C PHE A 114 16.25 -12.18 2.95
N GLU A 115 17.37 -12.63 2.36
CA GLU A 115 18.15 -13.74 2.90
C GLU A 115 18.85 -13.39 4.23
N GLU A 116 19.30 -12.16 4.42
CA GLU A 116 19.87 -11.67 5.68
C GLU A 116 18.85 -11.79 6.83
N ILE A 117 17.62 -11.27 6.60
CA ILE A 117 16.55 -11.27 7.60
C ILE A 117 16.04 -12.69 7.82
N LYS A 118 15.76 -13.44 6.74
CA LYS A 118 15.23 -14.81 6.85
C LYS A 118 16.12 -15.73 7.68
N LYS A 119 17.45 -15.57 7.59
CA LYS A 119 18.41 -16.35 8.39
C LYS A 119 18.40 -15.99 9.88
N SER A 120 17.87 -14.83 10.26
CA SER A 120 17.81 -14.41 11.66
C SER A 120 16.51 -14.79 12.36
N ILE A 121 15.44 -15.06 11.60
CA ILE A 121 14.13 -15.42 12.13
C ILE A 121 14.22 -16.66 13.02
N GLN A 122 13.66 -16.55 14.22
CA GLN A 122 13.53 -17.65 15.17
C GLN A 122 12.06 -18.05 15.31
N LYS A 123 11.80 -19.21 15.92
CA LYS A 123 10.43 -19.59 16.26
C LYS A 123 9.90 -18.62 17.33
N GLY A 124 8.95 -17.79 16.93
CA GLY A 124 8.27 -16.83 17.80
C GLY A 124 6.81 -17.17 18.03
N LYS A 125 6.13 -16.29 18.76
CA LYS A 125 4.68 -16.30 18.95
C LYS A 125 3.99 -15.55 17.82
N SER A 126 2.71 -15.85 17.62
CA SER A 126 1.85 -15.10 16.71
C SER A 126 1.40 -13.82 17.42
N LEU A 127 2.23 -12.77 17.35
CA LEU A 127 1.97 -11.47 17.95
C LEU A 127 1.59 -10.43 16.88
N GLU A 128 1.07 -9.30 17.34
CA GLU A 128 0.77 -8.16 16.49
C GLU A 128 1.96 -7.22 16.40
N ASP A 129 2.47 -7.05 15.18
CA ASP A 129 3.47 -6.02 14.88
C ASP A 129 2.79 -4.69 14.52
N PRO A 130 3.35 -3.51 14.87
CA PRO A 130 2.81 -2.23 14.42
C PRO A 130 2.69 -2.12 12.89
N ASP A 131 3.59 -2.78 12.16
CA ASP A 131 3.64 -2.79 10.69
C ASP A 131 2.97 -4.05 10.09
N LYS A 132 2.13 -4.77 10.86
CA LYS A 132 1.47 -6.03 10.44
C LYS A 132 0.56 -5.92 9.22
N ARG A 133 0.00 -4.73 8.96
CA ARG A 133 -1.06 -4.54 7.97
C ARG A 133 -0.51 -4.44 6.55
N VAL A 134 -1.01 -5.31 5.69
CA VAL A 134 -0.77 -5.37 4.24
C VAL A 134 -2.03 -4.94 3.51
N ASP A 135 -1.90 -4.08 2.51
CA ASP A 135 -3.07 -3.59 1.76
C ASP A 135 -3.72 -4.72 0.97
N VAL A 136 -2.91 -5.55 0.31
CA VAL A 136 -3.40 -6.76 -0.37
C VAL A 136 -2.45 -7.93 -0.18
N PHE A 137 -3.00 -9.05 0.29
CA PHE A 137 -2.35 -10.35 0.31
C PHE A 137 -2.89 -11.21 -0.83
N VAL A 138 -1.99 -11.85 -1.58
CA VAL A 138 -2.34 -12.80 -2.65
C VAL A 138 -1.57 -14.11 -2.43
N LYS A 139 -2.28 -15.22 -2.43
CA LYS A 139 -1.70 -16.57 -2.39
C LYS A 139 -1.99 -17.30 -3.70
N LYS A 140 -0.93 -17.61 -4.43
CA LYS A 140 -1.00 -18.36 -5.68
C LYS A 140 -1.28 -19.83 -5.44
N SER A 141 -1.67 -20.53 -6.51
CA SER A 141 -1.98 -21.96 -6.47
C SER A 141 -0.77 -22.84 -6.11
N ASP A 142 0.46 -22.35 -6.35
CA ASP A 142 1.71 -23.02 -5.97
C ASP A 142 2.12 -22.77 -4.51
N GLY A 143 1.30 -22.03 -3.74
CA GLY A 143 1.58 -21.65 -2.36
C GLY A 143 2.42 -20.39 -2.21
N THR A 144 2.88 -19.76 -3.30
CA THR A 144 3.62 -18.49 -3.24
C THR A 144 2.73 -17.38 -2.69
N GLU A 145 3.22 -16.70 -1.68
CA GLU A 145 2.58 -15.55 -1.05
C GLU A 145 3.17 -14.26 -1.61
N VAL A 146 2.30 -13.30 -1.91
CA VAL A 146 2.66 -11.96 -2.40
C VAL A 146 1.94 -10.93 -1.56
N TYR A 147 2.70 -9.98 -1.03
CA TYR A 147 2.24 -8.91 -0.16
C TYR A 147 2.40 -7.58 -0.89
N PHE A 148 1.33 -6.78 -0.95
CA PHE A 148 1.30 -5.49 -1.62
C PHE A 148 1.09 -4.37 -0.62
N ASP A 149 1.90 -3.31 -0.77
CA ASP A 149 1.68 -2.00 -0.17
C ASP A 149 1.44 -1.01 -1.32
N ILE A 150 0.31 -0.31 -1.29
CA ILE A 150 -0.14 0.60 -2.34
C ILE A 150 0.12 2.02 -1.86
N THR A 151 1.07 2.68 -2.51
CA THR A 151 1.43 4.06 -2.22
C THR A 151 1.17 4.99 -3.40
N SER A 152 1.30 6.29 -3.16
CA SER A 152 1.16 7.30 -4.20
C SER A 152 2.29 7.19 -5.26
N PRO A 153 2.09 7.66 -6.51
CA PRO A 153 3.08 7.52 -7.59
C PRO A 153 4.43 8.21 -7.35
N LYS A 154 4.50 9.15 -6.40
CA LYS A 154 5.69 9.95 -6.09
C LYS A 154 5.85 10.09 -4.58
N PRO A 155 6.18 8.99 -3.87
CA PRO A 155 6.40 9.08 -2.44
C PRO A 155 7.62 9.97 -2.18
N ASN A 156 7.55 10.80 -1.15
CA ASN A 156 8.72 11.56 -0.72
C ASN A 156 9.75 10.65 -0.04
N ILE A 157 10.96 11.15 0.20
CA ILE A 157 12.04 10.32 0.79
C ILE A 157 11.67 9.73 2.16
N LYS A 158 10.90 10.45 2.98
CA LYS A 158 10.48 9.97 4.31
C LYS A 158 9.48 8.82 4.18
N GLU A 159 8.52 8.96 3.27
CA GLU A 159 7.55 7.91 2.94
C GLU A 159 8.24 6.66 2.37
N PHE A 160 9.15 6.84 1.41
CA PHE A 160 9.87 5.72 0.81
C PHE A 160 10.69 4.94 1.84
N VAL A 161 11.32 5.65 2.77
CA VAL A 161 12.07 5.09 3.88
C VAL A 161 11.16 4.30 4.83
N ALA A 162 9.99 4.83 5.18
CA ALA A 162 9.02 4.11 6.00
C ALA A 162 8.51 2.84 5.30
N LEU A 163 8.17 2.94 4.00
CA LEU A 163 7.76 1.80 3.17
C LEU A 163 8.85 0.74 3.10
N LYS A 164 10.12 1.14 2.89
CA LYS A 164 11.23 0.20 2.85
C LYS A 164 11.36 -0.56 4.16
N LYS A 165 11.32 0.14 5.30
CA LYS A 165 11.37 -0.49 6.62
C LYS A 165 10.20 -1.46 6.82
N LYS A 166 8.97 -1.05 6.46
CA LYS A 166 7.76 -1.89 6.53
C LYS A 166 7.92 -3.20 5.74
N LEU A 167 8.43 -3.12 4.50
CA LEU A 167 8.71 -4.32 3.68
C LEU A 167 9.73 -5.26 4.33
N LEU A 168 10.79 -4.73 4.95
CA LEU A 168 11.77 -5.55 5.66
C LEU A 168 11.16 -6.24 6.90
N ARG A 169 10.26 -5.56 7.61
CA ARG A 169 9.53 -6.15 8.74
C ARG A 169 8.62 -7.29 8.31
N TRP A 170 7.94 -7.16 7.17
CA TRP A 170 7.12 -8.26 6.65
C TRP A 170 7.92 -9.54 6.37
N ILE A 171 9.18 -9.40 5.97
CA ILE A 171 10.10 -10.54 5.84
C ILE A 171 10.36 -11.15 7.22
N GLY A 172 10.61 -10.33 8.24
CA GLY A 172 10.84 -10.80 9.62
C GLY A 172 9.62 -11.48 10.26
N LEU A 173 8.41 -11.15 9.81
CA LEU A 173 7.15 -11.72 10.29
C LEU A 173 6.78 -13.06 9.62
N ARG A 174 7.49 -13.48 8.56
CA ARG A 174 7.12 -14.67 7.77
C ARG A 174 8.23 -15.70 7.61
#